data_AF-A0A2H6B8L0-F1
#
_entry.id   AF-A0A2H6B8L0-F1
#
_cell.length_a   1.000
_cell.length_b   1.000
_cell.length_c   1.000
_cell.angle_alpha   90.00
_cell.angle_beta   90.00
_cell.angle_gamma   90.00
#
_symmetry.space_group_name_H-M   'P 1'
#
loop_
_entity.id
_entity.type
_entity.pdbx_description
1 polymer ?
#
loop_
_entity_poly.entity_id
_entity_poly.type
_entity_poly.pdbx_seq_one_letter_code
_entity_poly.pdbx_strand_id
1 'polypeptide(L)'
;MLFESTGDELAARRLLAPLSRWHAFLLGARDPCGLGEPVLIHPWESGRDNAVEWDAPLARIRPAVRVVPRPDRRYVDAAERPSDDHYRRFMTLVREGTRRGWPQRELAASGPFRVLDPAFSAILARAAADLAWLCSELGETRLAEAEAERGERVGAALRARLGSDGLLRAIDLVTEEETDALSCASALAAVAPDLSDRAVAAVAKLVTTGALASPVGVRSLARDDPRNEPRRYWRGPVWVNVTWLCAFALSEHGFRREAELLRLRLVECVRDGGIREYFVPGSGRGLGARDFAWTSALTLSTLAGR
;
A
#
# COMPACT_ATOMS: atom_id res chain seq x y z
N MET A 1 13.63 3.52 12.66
CA MET A 1 14.15 2.22 13.16
C MET A 1 15.65 1.97 12.92
N LEU A 2 16.17 2.00 11.68
CA LEU A 2 17.58 1.65 11.44
C LEU A 2 18.56 2.67 12.04
N PHE A 3 18.35 3.96 11.77
CA PHE A 3 19.19 5.02 12.36
C PHE A 3 19.10 5.02 13.88
N GLU A 4 17.88 4.97 14.44
CA GLU A 4 17.67 4.92 15.91
C GLU A 4 18.37 3.73 16.59
N SER A 5 18.47 2.58 15.92
CA SER A 5 19.08 1.38 16.52
C SER A 5 20.59 1.27 16.31
N THR A 6 21.16 1.95 15.31
CA THR A 6 22.58 1.80 14.94
C THR A 6 23.39 3.08 15.11
N GLY A 7 22.76 4.24 15.03
CA GLY A 7 23.43 5.54 14.98
C GLY A 7 24.30 5.75 13.74
N ASP A 8 24.14 4.96 12.67
CA ASP A 8 24.98 5.06 11.46
C ASP A 8 24.64 6.32 10.64
N GLU A 9 25.20 7.46 11.08
CA GLU A 9 25.04 8.75 10.41
C GLU A 9 25.53 8.74 8.97
N LEU A 10 26.63 8.03 8.68
CA LEU A 10 27.21 8.02 7.35
C LEU A 10 26.26 7.35 6.35
N ALA A 11 25.67 6.22 6.72
CA ALA A 11 24.65 5.56 5.93
C ALA A 11 23.40 6.43 5.79
N ALA A 12 22.93 7.05 6.88
CA ALA A 12 21.75 7.91 6.87
C ALA A 12 21.92 9.12 5.93
N ARG A 13 23.02 9.88 6.08
CA ARG A 13 23.31 11.08 5.26
C ARG A 13 23.38 10.78 3.77
N ARG A 14 23.87 9.60 3.38
CA ARG A 14 23.90 9.16 1.97
C ARG A 14 22.51 8.98 1.36
N LEU A 15 21.49 8.73 2.17
CA LEU A 15 20.14 8.45 1.72
C LEU A 15 19.20 9.67 1.76
N LEU A 16 19.51 10.71 2.55
CA LEU A 16 18.62 11.86 2.73
C LEU A 16 18.23 12.52 1.40
N ALA A 17 19.23 12.96 0.62
CA ALA A 17 18.97 13.66 -0.63
C ALA A 17 18.31 12.77 -1.70
N PRO A 18 18.72 11.51 -1.92
CA PRO A 18 18.00 10.60 -2.82
C PRO A 18 16.53 10.38 -2.43
N LEU A 19 16.23 10.15 -1.16
CA LEU A 19 14.86 9.95 -0.68
C LEU A 19 14.02 11.22 -0.83
N SER A 20 14.57 12.38 -0.46
CA SER A 20 13.90 13.67 -0.63
C SER A 20 13.58 13.97 -2.10
N ARG A 21 14.51 13.68 -3.02
CA ARG A 21 14.25 13.83 -4.47
C ARG A 21 13.17 12.89 -4.96
N TRP A 22 13.06 11.70 -4.39
CA TRP A 22 11.97 10.77 -4.71
C TRP A 22 10.61 11.31 -4.26
N HIS A 23 10.51 11.83 -3.03
CA HIS A 23 9.27 12.47 -2.55
C HIS A 23 8.91 13.72 -3.39
N ALA A 24 9.90 14.54 -3.75
CA ALA A 24 9.73 15.68 -4.64
C ALA A 24 9.23 15.27 -6.04
N PHE A 25 9.76 14.18 -6.59
CA PHE A 25 9.28 13.62 -7.85
C PHE A 25 7.81 13.19 -7.76
N LEU A 26 7.42 12.47 -6.72
CA LEU A 26 6.04 12.02 -6.54
C LEU A 26 5.08 13.22 -6.47
N LEU A 27 5.38 14.22 -5.64
CA LEU A 27 4.50 15.38 -5.46
C LEU A 27 4.60 16.45 -6.56
N GLY A 28 5.64 16.38 -7.40
CA GLY A 28 5.82 17.30 -8.52
C GLY A 28 5.30 16.72 -9.84
N ALA A 29 5.72 15.51 -10.18
CA ALA A 29 5.38 14.86 -11.44
C ALA A 29 4.07 14.06 -11.36
N ARG A 30 3.70 13.52 -10.19
CA ARG A 30 2.47 12.73 -10.02
C ARG A 30 1.31 13.51 -9.42
N ASP A 31 1.48 14.78 -9.06
CA ASP A 31 0.36 15.65 -8.69
C ASP A 31 0.28 16.91 -9.58
N PRO A 32 0.00 16.77 -10.88
CA PRO A 32 -0.05 17.90 -11.81
C PRO A 32 -1.24 18.85 -11.56
N CYS A 33 -2.26 18.41 -10.81
CA CYS A 33 -3.49 19.15 -10.57
C CYS A 33 -3.55 19.77 -9.16
N GLY A 34 -2.54 19.55 -8.32
CA GLY A 34 -2.50 20.13 -6.97
C GLY A 34 -3.49 19.48 -5.98
N LEU A 35 -3.74 18.18 -6.14
CA LEU A 35 -4.61 17.36 -5.28
C LEU A 35 -4.05 17.16 -3.87
N GLY A 36 -2.73 17.33 -3.71
CA GLY A 36 -2.01 17.02 -2.47
C GLY A 36 -1.56 15.57 -2.36
N GLU A 37 -1.95 14.71 -3.31
CA GLU A 37 -1.62 13.29 -3.36
C GLU A 37 -1.02 12.88 -4.72
N PRO A 38 -0.09 11.91 -4.75
CA PRO A 38 0.46 11.41 -6.01
C PRO A 38 -0.55 10.51 -6.74
N VAL A 39 -0.83 10.83 -8.01
CA VAL A 39 -1.61 10.02 -8.93
C VAL A 39 -0.81 8.80 -9.38
N LEU A 40 -1.38 7.62 -9.13
CA LEU A 40 -0.88 6.37 -9.67
C LEU A 40 -1.39 6.20 -11.11
N ILE A 41 -0.47 5.87 -12.01
CA ILE A 41 -0.72 5.73 -13.45
C ILE A 41 -0.70 4.26 -13.89
N HIS A 42 -0.41 3.35 -12.96
CA HIS A 42 -0.45 1.91 -13.19
C HIS A 42 -0.79 1.18 -11.88
N PRO A 43 -1.63 0.13 -11.88
CA PRO A 43 -2.00 -0.58 -10.66
C PRO A 43 -0.81 -1.18 -9.91
N TRP A 44 0.23 -1.64 -10.63
CA TRP A 44 1.48 -2.11 -10.01
C TRP A 44 2.18 -1.09 -9.11
N GLU A 45 1.95 0.21 -9.29
CA GLU A 45 2.54 1.24 -8.43
C GLU A 45 1.96 1.21 -7.02
N SER A 46 0.72 0.71 -6.85
CA SER A 46 0.11 0.51 -5.54
C SER A 46 0.74 -0.65 -4.76
N GLY A 47 1.50 -1.52 -5.44
CA GLY A 47 1.92 -2.83 -4.93
C GLY A 47 0.79 -3.85 -4.80
N ARG A 48 -0.42 -3.53 -5.31
CA ARG A 48 -1.66 -4.31 -5.13
C ARG A 48 -2.33 -4.61 -6.47
N ASP A 49 -1.62 -5.33 -7.33
CA ASP A 49 -1.83 -5.42 -8.78
C ASP A 49 -3.28 -5.61 -9.27
N ASN A 50 -4.01 -6.56 -8.67
CA ASN A 50 -5.36 -6.92 -9.07
C ASN A 50 -6.39 -6.63 -7.97
N ALA A 51 -6.08 -5.67 -7.09
CA ALA A 51 -7.02 -5.21 -6.09
C ALA A 51 -8.30 -4.70 -6.78
N VAL A 52 -9.42 -4.88 -6.10
CA VAL A 52 -10.76 -4.72 -6.69
C VAL A 52 -11.07 -3.27 -7.06
N GLU A 53 -10.52 -2.31 -6.31
CA GLU A 53 -10.61 -0.88 -6.61
C GLU A 53 -10.03 -0.51 -7.99
N TRP A 54 -9.20 -1.37 -8.60
CA TRP A 54 -8.63 -1.13 -9.93
C TRP A 54 -9.49 -1.68 -11.08
N ASP A 55 -10.56 -2.42 -10.79
CA ASP A 55 -11.36 -3.11 -11.81
C ASP A 55 -12.04 -2.14 -12.77
N ALA A 56 -12.79 -1.17 -12.24
CA ALA A 56 -13.45 -0.15 -13.05
C ALA A 56 -12.42 0.73 -13.80
N PRO A 57 -11.34 1.20 -13.15
CA PRO A 57 -10.29 1.91 -13.88
C PRO A 57 -9.66 1.11 -15.02
N LEU A 58 -9.36 -0.17 -14.79
CA LEU A 58 -8.78 -1.05 -15.81
C LEU A 58 -9.76 -1.39 -16.91
N ALA A 59 -11.05 -1.55 -16.62
CA ALA A 59 -12.08 -1.91 -17.60
C ALA A 59 -12.12 -0.96 -18.81
N ARG A 60 -11.77 0.31 -18.61
CA ARG A 60 -11.66 1.34 -19.66
C ARG A 60 -10.45 1.18 -20.59
N ILE A 61 -9.41 0.45 -20.16
CA ILE A 61 -8.19 0.23 -20.94
C ILE A 61 -8.43 -0.85 -21.99
N ARG A 62 -8.68 -0.46 -23.24
CA ARG A 62 -8.85 -1.43 -24.33
C ARG A 62 -7.54 -2.22 -24.54
N PRO A 63 -7.52 -3.55 -24.30
CA PRO A 63 -6.26 -4.28 -24.33
C PRO A 63 -5.73 -4.36 -25.76
N ALA A 64 -4.61 -3.68 -25.99
CA ALA A 64 -3.97 -3.65 -27.29
C ALA A 64 -2.77 -4.61 -27.34
N VAL A 65 -2.36 -5.18 -26.20
CA VAL A 65 -1.54 -6.39 -26.09
C VAL A 65 -2.46 -7.61 -25.98
N ARG A 66 -2.34 -8.58 -26.91
CA ARG A 66 -3.22 -9.76 -26.96
C ARG A 66 -2.62 -11.01 -26.34
N VAL A 67 -1.31 -11.18 -26.49
CA VAL A 67 -0.56 -12.31 -25.95
C VAL A 67 0.48 -11.76 -24.98
N VAL A 68 0.47 -12.30 -23.78
CA VAL A 68 1.44 -11.95 -22.73
C VAL A 68 2.10 -13.25 -22.29
N PRO A 69 3.42 -13.41 -22.41
CA PRO A 69 4.12 -14.49 -21.75
C PRO A 69 3.85 -14.43 -20.25
N ARG A 70 3.44 -15.56 -19.65
CA ARG A 70 3.06 -15.66 -18.22
C ARG A 70 4.05 -16.52 -17.43
N PRO A 71 5.32 -16.10 -17.27
CA PRO A 71 6.30 -16.87 -16.53
C PRO A 71 5.93 -17.01 -15.05
N ASP A 72 5.12 -16.10 -14.51
CA ASP A 72 4.60 -16.16 -13.14
C ASP A 72 3.81 -17.46 -12.87
N ARG A 73 3.11 -17.99 -13.89
CA ARG A 73 2.36 -19.24 -13.79
C ARG A 73 3.23 -20.50 -13.79
N ARG A 74 4.54 -20.38 -14.07
CA ARG A 74 5.46 -21.51 -13.98
C ARG A 74 5.70 -21.95 -12.54
N TYR A 75 5.58 -21.02 -11.60
CA TYR A 75 5.94 -21.22 -10.19
C TYR A 75 4.74 -21.13 -9.25
N VAL A 76 3.63 -20.54 -9.69
CA VAL A 76 2.42 -20.31 -8.89
C VAL A 76 1.18 -20.76 -9.66
N ASP A 77 0.22 -21.36 -8.96
CA ASP A 77 -1.08 -21.75 -9.51
C ASP A 77 -1.79 -20.55 -10.16
N ALA A 78 -2.30 -20.74 -11.39
CA ALA A 78 -2.99 -19.70 -12.13
C ALA A 78 -4.25 -19.17 -11.40
N ALA A 79 -4.90 -20.00 -10.58
CA ALA A 79 -6.02 -19.58 -9.74
C ALA A 79 -5.61 -18.58 -8.64
N GLU A 80 -4.32 -18.52 -8.31
CA GLU A 80 -3.77 -17.64 -7.28
C GLU A 80 -3.20 -16.34 -7.87
N ARG A 81 -3.20 -16.19 -9.20
CA ARG A 81 -2.62 -15.06 -9.92
C ARG A 81 -3.68 -14.18 -10.61
N PRO A 82 -3.32 -12.95 -11.03
CA PRO A 82 -4.18 -12.16 -11.90
C PRO A 82 -4.52 -12.90 -13.21
N SER A 83 -5.73 -12.69 -13.71
CA SER A 83 -6.23 -13.24 -14.97
C SER A 83 -5.41 -12.78 -16.18
N ASP A 84 -5.66 -13.39 -17.35
CA ASP A 84 -5.05 -12.92 -18.60
C ASP A 84 -5.57 -11.55 -19.02
N ASP A 85 -6.83 -11.23 -18.72
CA ASP A 85 -7.38 -9.90 -19.00
C ASP A 85 -6.65 -8.81 -18.21
N HIS A 86 -6.38 -9.06 -16.91
CA HIS A 86 -5.54 -8.17 -16.10
C HIS A 86 -4.18 -7.93 -16.77
N TYR A 87 -3.44 -8.99 -17.10
CA TYR A 87 -2.11 -8.86 -17.71
C TYR A 87 -2.13 -8.17 -19.08
N ARG A 88 -3.15 -8.40 -19.91
CA ARG A 88 -3.28 -7.70 -21.20
C ARG A 88 -3.46 -6.20 -20.99
N ARG A 89 -4.20 -5.77 -19.97
CA ARG A 89 -4.39 -4.36 -19.62
C ARG A 89 -3.12 -3.75 -19.01
N PHE A 90 -2.48 -4.45 -18.06
CA PHE A 90 -1.20 -4.03 -17.48
C PHE A 90 -0.15 -3.80 -18.58
N MET A 91 0.04 -4.78 -19.44
CA MET A 91 1.02 -4.68 -20.53
C MET A 91 0.63 -3.66 -21.61
N THR A 92 -0.67 -3.36 -21.76
CA THR A 92 -1.12 -2.27 -22.63
C THR A 92 -0.65 -0.92 -22.09
N LEU A 93 -0.84 -0.66 -20.78
CA LEU A 93 -0.35 0.54 -20.12
C LEU A 93 1.19 0.65 -20.21
N VAL A 94 1.92 -0.44 -19.94
CA VAL A 94 3.39 -0.48 -20.07
C VAL A 94 3.83 -0.12 -21.49
N ARG A 95 3.17 -0.70 -22.50
CA ARG A 95 3.51 -0.43 -23.90
C ARG A 95 3.23 1.01 -24.30
N GLU A 96 2.11 1.58 -23.84
CA GLU A 96 1.76 2.98 -24.10
C GLU A 96 2.73 3.95 -23.42
N GLY A 97 3.02 3.72 -22.14
CA GLY A 97 4.03 4.50 -21.40
C GLY A 97 5.38 4.45 -22.09
N THR A 98 5.84 3.25 -22.47
CA THR A 98 7.14 3.06 -23.16
C THR A 98 7.18 3.78 -24.51
N ARG A 99 6.12 3.64 -25.34
CA ARG A 99 6.06 4.30 -26.66
C ARG A 99 6.11 5.83 -26.57
N ARG A 100 5.57 6.41 -25.50
CA ARG A 100 5.54 7.86 -25.28
C ARG A 100 6.79 8.39 -24.55
N GLY A 101 7.71 7.51 -24.15
CA GLY A 101 8.88 7.91 -23.35
C GLY A 101 8.55 8.24 -21.90
N TRP A 102 7.49 7.65 -21.36
CA TRP A 102 7.06 7.81 -19.96
C TRP A 102 6.90 9.27 -19.49
N PRO A 103 6.07 10.11 -20.16
CA PRO A 103 5.86 11.50 -19.77
C PRO A 103 5.02 11.57 -18.48
N GLN A 104 5.69 11.41 -17.33
CA GLN A 104 5.09 11.19 -16.01
C GLN A 104 3.96 12.18 -15.69
N ARG A 105 4.23 13.47 -15.91
CA ARG A 105 3.27 14.55 -15.65
C ARG A 105 2.02 14.48 -16.53
N GLU A 106 2.19 14.13 -17.81
CA GLU A 106 1.09 14.01 -18.77
C GLU A 106 0.23 12.78 -18.48
N LEU A 107 0.89 11.65 -18.14
CA LEU A 107 0.21 10.41 -17.73
C LEU A 107 -0.59 10.61 -16.44
N ALA A 108 -0.04 11.33 -15.46
CA ALA A 108 -0.74 11.68 -14.23
C ALA A 108 -1.90 12.67 -14.47
N ALA A 109 -1.75 13.61 -15.42
CA ALA A 109 -2.78 14.62 -15.69
C ALA A 109 -3.95 14.06 -16.50
N SER A 110 -3.66 13.24 -17.53
CA SER A 110 -4.62 12.88 -18.59
C SER A 110 -4.53 11.43 -19.05
N GLY A 111 -3.70 10.61 -18.39
CA GLY A 111 -3.54 9.20 -18.70
C GLY A 111 -4.83 8.38 -18.53
N PRO A 112 -4.89 7.20 -19.16
CA PRO A 112 -6.09 6.40 -19.20
C PRO A 112 -6.35 5.64 -17.89
N PHE A 113 -5.33 5.44 -17.06
CA PHE A 113 -5.44 4.94 -15.68
C PHE A 113 -4.87 6.02 -14.76
N ARG A 114 -5.70 6.54 -13.86
CA ARG A 114 -5.34 7.59 -12.89
C ARG A 114 -6.14 7.35 -11.61
N VAL A 115 -5.47 7.01 -10.53
CA VAL A 115 -6.12 6.75 -9.24
C VAL A 115 -5.37 7.42 -8.10
N LEU A 116 -6.11 7.83 -7.07
CA LEU A 116 -5.54 8.16 -5.76
C LEU A 116 -5.68 6.93 -4.87
N ASP A 117 -4.56 6.43 -4.36
CA ASP A 117 -4.52 5.29 -3.45
C ASP A 117 -4.24 5.77 -2.01
N PRO A 118 -5.18 5.63 -1.07
CA PRO A 118 -4.96 6.08 0.30
C PRO A 118 -3.81 5.34 0.99
N ALA A 119 -3.50 4.09 0.63
CA ALA A 119 -2.34 3.39 1.18
C ALA A 119 -1.02 4.02 0.72
N PHE A 120 -0.91 4.30 -0.58
CA PHE A 120 0.31 4.89 -1.15
C PHE A 120 0.54 6.29 -0.57
N SER A 121 -0.52 7.10 -0.51
CA SER A 121 -0.48 8.44 0.08
C SER A 121 -0.12 8.38 1.57
N ALA A 122 -0.72 7.48 2.36
CA ALA A 122 -0.42 7.37 3.78
C ALA A 122 1.04 6.93 4.04
N ILE A 123 1.55 5.99 3.25
CA ILE A 123 2.96 5.58 3.31
C ILE A 123 3.89 6.74 2.93
N LEU A 124 3.54 7.55 1.92
CA LEU A 124 4.32 8.74 1.56
C LEU A 124 4.30 9.80 2.66
N ALA A 125 3.13 10.08 3.26
CA ALA A 125 3.01 11.03 4.37
C ALA A 125 3.89 10.60 5.55
N ARG A 126 3.84 9.30 5.90
CA ARG A 126 4.71 8.72 6.92
C ARG A 126 6.19 8.81 6.56
N ALA A 127 6.57 8.44 5.35
CA ALA A 127 7.95 8.47 4.89
C ALA A 127 8.53 9.90 4.90
N ALA A 128 7.72 10.89 4.53
CA ALA A 128 8.10 12.30 4.60
C ALA A 128 8.28 12.77 6.05
N ALA A 129 7.37 12.40 6.95
CA ALA A 129 7.50 12.72 8.38
C ALA A 129 8.75 12.07 9.02
N ASP A 130 9.00 10.78 8.74
CA ASP A 130 10.19 10.07 9.24
C ASP A 130 11.48 10.68 8.68
N LEU A 131 11.49 11.09 7.41
CA LEU A 131 12.66 11.73 6.79
C LEU A 131 12.88 13.15 7.33
N ALA A 132 11.80 13.89 7.61
CA ALA A 132 11.87 15.21 8.25
C ALA A 132 12.49 15.12 9.66
N TRP A 133 12.04 14.14 10.45
CA TRP A 133 12.63 13.83 11.75
C TRP A 133 14.11 13.49 11.61
N LEU A 134 14.47 12.55 10.73
CA LEU A 134 15.86 12.13 10.54
C LEU A 134 16.78 13.29 10.09
N CYS A 135 16.30 14.15 9.19
CA CYS A 135 17.03 15.35 8.80
C CYS A 135 17.24 16.30 9.98
N SER A 136 16.25 16.44 10.87
CA SER A 136 16.34 17.28 12.07
C SER A 136 17.40 16.76 13.03
N GLU A 137 17.39 15.45 13.31
CA GLU A 137 18.41 14.79 14.15
C GLU A 137 19.84 14.98 13.62
N LEU A 138 20.00 15.04 12.29
CA LEU A 138 21.28 15.19 11.62
C LEU A 138 21.69 16.65 11.34
N GLY A 139 20.87 17.63 11.74
CA GLY A 139 21.12 19.06 11.53
C GLY A 139 20.87 19.57 10.10
N GLU A 140 20.17 18.79 9.26
CA GLU A 140 19.84 19.13 7.88
C GLU A 140 18.53 19.93 7.79
N THR A 141 18.50 21.12 8.40
CA THR A 141 17.27 21.91 8.66
C THR A 141 16.42 22.17 7.41
N ARG A 142 17.04 22.56 6.29
CA ARG A 142 16.27 22.86 5.05
C ARG A 142 15.59 21.63 4.47
N LEU A 143 16.24 20.46 4.55
CA LEU A 143 15.62 19.21 4.11
C LEU A 143 14.53 18.79 5.09
N ALA A 144 14.73 18.97 6.38
CA ALA A 144 13.72 18.70 7.40
C ALA A 144 12.42 19.49 7.14
N GLU A 145 12.53 20.81 6.93
CA GLU A 145 11.40 21.68 6.61
C GLU A 145 10.69 21.23 5.32
N ALA A 146 11.46 20.98 4.25
CA ALA A 146 10.89 20.57 2.97
C ALA A 146 10.18 19.20 3.04
N GLU A 147 10.65 18.27 3.86
CA GLU A 147 9.98 16.98 4.07
C GLU A 147 8.77 17.10 4.98
N ALA A 148 8.82 17.94 6.01
CA ALA A 148 7.67 18.23 6.87
C ALA A 148 6.51 18.84 6.06
N GLU A 149 6.80 19.80 5.18
CA GLU A 149 5.80 20.40 4.28
C GLU A 149 5.17 19.37 3.33
N ARG A 150 5.97 18.42 2.80
CA ARG A 150 5.46 17.34 1.96
C ARG A 150 4.57 16.38 2.74
N GLY A 151 4.98 16.01 3.94
CA GLY A 151 4.20 15.18 4.85
C GLY A 151 2.84 15.81 5.17
N GLU A 152 2.85 17.08 5.58
CA GLU A 152 1.61 17.82 5.90
C GLU A 152 0.72 17.99 4.67
N ARG A 153 1.28 18.26 3.48
CA ARG A 153 0.49 18.36 2.24
C ARG A 153 -0.29 17.07 1.96
N VAL A 154 0.34 15.91 2.08
CA VAL A 154 -0.31 14.61 1.82
C VAL A 154 -1.28 14.26 2.96
N GLY A 155 -0.88 14.48 4.21
CA GLY A 155 -1.72 14.25 5.38
C GLY A 155 -3.01 15.10 5.33
N ALA A 156 -2.90 16.38 4.99
CA ALA A 156 -4.04 17.28 4.87
C ALA A 156 -5.01 16.83 3.76
N ALA A 157 -4.50 16.37 2.61
CA ALA A 157 -5.32 15.84 1.53
C ALA A 157 -6.07 14.56 1.95
N LEU A 158 -5.41 13.64 2.66
CA LEU A 158 -6.05 12.45 3.23
C LEU A 158 -7.14 12.83 4.25
N ARG A 159 -6.88 13.75 5.17
CA ARG A 159 -7.87 14.22 6.14
C ARG A 159 -9.08 14.87 5.47
N ALA A 160 -8.86 15.66 4.41
CA ALA A 160 -9.91 16.41 3.73
C ALA A 160 -10.96 15.50 3.06
N ARG A 161 -10.59 14.29 2.69
CA ARG A 161 -11.47 13.30 2.04
C ARG A 161 -11.80 12.09 2.92
N LEU A 162 -11.62 12.22 4.23
CA LEU A 162 -12.00 11.16 5.16
C LEU A 162 -13.51 10.91 5.09
N GLY A 163 -13.90 9.66 4.85
CA GLY A 163 -15.31 9.27 4.80
C GLY A 163 -16.02 9.49 6.14
N SER A 164 -17.35 9.59 6.10
CA SER A 164 -18.18 9.72 7.31
C SER A 164 -18.08 8.52 8.26
N ASP A 165 -17.70 7.36 7.74
CA ASP A 165 -17.39 6.15 8.49
C ASP A 165 -15.98 6.15 9.12
N GLY A 166 -15.18 7.21 8.87
CA GLY A 166 -13.81 7.34 9.35
C GLY A 166 -12.80 6.54 8.53
N LEU A 167 -13.16 6.09 7.32
CA LEU A 167 -12.30 5.31 6.44
C LEU A 167 -12.00 6.07 5.14
N LEU A 168 -10.87 5.74 4.54
CA LEU A 168 -10.43 6.29 3.25
C LEU A 168 -10.55 5.22 2.18
N ARG A 169 -11.08 5.58 1.01
CA ARG A 169 -11.18 4.72 -0.17
C ARG A 169 -10.31 5.25 -1.30
N ALA A 170 -10.03 4.41 -2.29
CA ALA A 170 -9.37 4.88 -3.50
C ALA A 170 -10.32 5.78 -4.30
N ILE A 171 -9.76 6.68 -5.12
CA ILE A 171 -10.53 7.54 -6.03
C ILE A 171 -10.10 7.23 -7.46
N ASP A 172 -11.06 6.99 -8.35
CA ASP A 172 -10.82 6.98 -9.80
C ASP A 172 -10.89 8.42 -10.33
N LEU A 173 -9.75 8.99 -10.73
CA LEU A 173 -9.70 10.37 -11.22
C LEU A 173 -10.24 10.55 -12.65
N VAL A 174 -10.67 9.47 -13.31
CA VAL A 174 -11.39 9.56 -14.58
C VAL A 174 -12.87 9.81 -14.37
N THR A 175 -13.47 9.23 -13.32
CA THR A 175 -14.87 9.48 -12.95
C THR A 175 -15.02 10.50 -11.82
N GLU A 176 -13.93 10.80 -11.11
CA GLU A 176 -13.90 11.61 -9.90
C GLU A 176 -14.71 11.01 -8.74
N GLU A 177 -14.89 9.69 -8.75
CA GLU A 177 -15.68 8.95 -7.76
C GLU A 177 -14.78 8.10 -6.84
N GLU A 178 -15.20 7.96 -5.59
CA GLU A 178 -14.64 6.95 -4.69
C GLU A 178 -14.99 5.55 -5.19
N THR A 179 -14.02 4.64 -5.08
CA THR A 179 -14.25 3.22 -5.40
C THR A 179 -15.12 2.57 -4.33
N ASP A 180 -16.00 1.66 -4.75
CA ASP A 180 -16.90 0.92 -3.85
C ASP A 180 -16.21 -0.17 -3.01
N ALA A 181 -14.92 -0.44 -3.26
CA ALA A 181 -14.16 -1.49 -2.59
C ALA A 181 -13.67 -1.07 -1.21
N LEU A 182 -14.09 -1.80 -0.18
CA LEU A 182 -13.47 -1.73 1.14
C LEU A 182 -12.30 -2.71 1.20
N SER A 183 -11.08 -2.22 0.97
CA SER A 183 -9.86 -3.03 0.86
C SER A 183 -8.85 -2.71 1.96
N CYS A 184 -7.74 -3.44 1.98
CA CYS A 184 -6.59 -3.12 2.82
C CYS A 184 -6.04 -1.71 2.59
N ALA A 185 -6.37 -1.02 1.49
CA ALA A 185 -6.01 0.38 1.31
C ALA A 185 -6.55 1.26 2.44
N SER A 186 -7.81 1.04 2.81
CA SER A 186 -8.49 1.76 3.90
C SER A 186 -7.83 1.50 5.25
N ALA A 187 -7.32 0.29 5.47
CA ALA A 187 -6.61 -0.05 6.70
C ALA A 187 -5.19 0.55 6.73
N LEU A 188 -4.48 0.51 5.61
CA LEU A 188 -3.14 1.09 5.49
C LEU A 188 -3.13 2.61 5.54
N ALA A 189 -4.28 3.26 5.35
CA ALA A 189 -4.41 4.70 5.57
C ALA A 189 -3.98 5.13 7.00
N ALA A 190 -4.15 4.25 8.01
CA ALA A 190 -3.72 4.52 9.37
C ALA A 190 -2.19 4.67 9.55
N VAL A 191 -1.40 4.31 8.54
CA VAL A 191 0.05 4.57 8.53
C VAL A 191 0.34 6.08 8.52
N ALA A 192 -0.58 6.90 8.03
CA ALA A 192 -0.45 8.35 8.10
C ALA A 192 -0.39 8.80 9.58
N PRO A 193 0.58 9.67 9.95
CA PRO A 193 0.88 9.98 11.34
C PRO A 193 -0.19 10.84 12.04
N ASP A 194 -1.07 11.48 11.29
CA ASP A 194 -1.91 12.60 11.73
C ASP A 194 -3.41 12.39 11.43
N LEU A 195 -3.84 11.12 11.40
CA LEU A 195 -5.27 10.79 11.40
C LEU A 195 -5.89 10.99 12.79
N SER A 196 -7.18 11.35 12.81
CA SER A 196 -7.93 11.45 14.07
C SER A 196 -8.10 10.10 14.77
N ASP A 197 -8.19 10.10 16.11
CA ASP A 197 -8.49 8.90 16.92
C ASP A 197 -9.73 8.14 16.43
N ARG A 198 -10.75 8.86 15.94
CA ARG A 198 -11.94 8.26 15.34
C ARG A 198 -11.61 7.43 14.10
N ALA A 199 -10.78 7.97 13.21
CA ALA A 199 -10.37 7.28 11.99
C ALA A 199 -9.53 6.04 12.31
N VAL A 200 -8.57 6.18 13.23
CA VAL A 200 -7.73 5.07 13.66
C VAL A 200 -8.55 3.99 14.38
N ALA A 201 -9.52 4.37 15.22
CA ALA A 201 -10.44 3.43 15.86
C ALA A 201 -11.32 2.68 14.83
N ALA A 202 -11.75 3.36 13.76
CA ALA A 202 -12.47 2.72 12.67
C ALA A 202 -11.59 1.68 11.95
N VAL A 203 -10.33 2.00 11.68
CA VAL A 203 -9.34 1.06 11.12
C VAL A 203 -9.07 -0.10 12.07
N ALA A 204 -8.85 0.18 13.36
CA ALA A 204 -8.63 -0.83 14.39
C ALA A 204 -9.77 -1.84 14.43
N LYS A 205 -11.02 -1.35 14.44
CA LYS A 205 -12.22 -2.19 14.34
C LYS A 205 -12.22 -2.99 13.04
N LEU A 206 -11.97 -2.34 11.90
CA LEU A 206 -11.98 -2.94 10.56
C LEU A 206 -11.08 -4.18 10.46
N VAL A 207 -9.87 -4.11 11.03
CA VAL A 207 -8.84 -5.16 10.91
C VAL A 207 -8.86 -6.20 12.03
N THR A 208 -9.43 -5.89 13.20
CA THR A 208 -9.46 -6.83 14.33
C THR A 208 -10.74 -7.66 14.41
N THR A 209 -11.89 -7.03 14.12
CA THR A 209 -13.23 -7.63 14.25
C THR A 209 -14.13 -7.41 13.01
N GLY A 210 -13.82 -6.40 12.20
CA GLY A 210 -14.58 -5.98 11.02
C GLY A 210 -14.29 -6.79 9.76
N ALA A 211 -14.67 -6.24 8.61
CA ALA A 211 -14.70 -6.95 7.33
C ALA A 211 -13.32 -7.43 6.85
N LEU A 212 -12.23 -6.77 7.27
CA LEU A 212 -10.86 -7.17 6.92
C LEU A 212 -10.22 -8.11 7.95
N ALA A 213 -10.90 -8.38 9.06
CA ALA A 213 -10.38 -9.29 10.06
C ALA A 213 -10.38 -10.76 9.58
N SER A 214 -9.37 -11.50 10.00
CA SER A 214 -9.31 -12.95 9.88
C SER A 214 -8.55 -13.57 11.05
N PRO A 215 -8.67 -14.90 11.28
CA PRO A 215 -7.87 -15.59 12.29
C PRO A 215 -6.35 -15.43 12.11
N VAL A 216 -5.88 -15.19 10.89
CA VAL A 216 -4.45 -15.24 10.54
C VAL A 216 -3.87 -13.89 10.11
N GLY A 217 -4.61 -12.80 10.30
CA GLY A 217 -4.16 -11.44 10.00
C GLY A 217 -5.20 -10.61 9.24
N VAL A 218 -4.73 -9.63 8.45
CA VAL A 218 -5.55 -8.66 7.74
C VAL A 218 -5.77 -9.08 6.29
N ARG A 219 -7.03 -9.19 5.87
CA ARG A 219 -7.44 -9.48 4.49
C ARG A 219 -7.13 -8.31 3.57
N SER A 220 -6.81 -8.61 2.32
CA SER A 220 -6.64 -7.57 1.30
C SER A 220 -7.95 -6.93 0.83
N LEU A 221 -9.09 -7.62 1.01
CA LEU A 221 -10.44 -7.20 0.64
C LEU A 221 -11.45 -7.62 1.72
N ALA A 222 -12.51 -6.83 1.88
CA ALA A 222 -13.63 -7.13 2.76
C ALA A 222 -14.22 -8.53 2.48
N ARG A 223 -14.43 -9.30 3.56
CA ARG A 223 -14.88 -10.70 3.48
C ARG A 223 -16.26 -10.88 2.82
N ASP A 224 -17.07 -9.85 2.87
CA ASP A 224 -18.45 -9.75 2.38
C ASP A 224 -18.55 -9.06 1.01
N ASP A 225 -17.43 -8.59 0.45
CA ASP A 225 -17.42 -8.10 -0.93
C ASP A 225 -17.72 -9.27 -1.89
N PRO A 226 -18.70 -9.13 -2.81
CA PRO A 226 -19.07 -10.21 -3.74
C PRO A 226 -17.93 -10.62 -4.69
N ARG A 227 -16.90 -9.78 -4.84
CA ARG A 227 -15.71 -10.01 -5.67
C ARG A 227 -14.57 -10.67 -4.88
N ASN A 228 -14.80 -11.03 -3.61
CA ASN A 228 -13.83 -11.71 -2.77
C ASN A 228 -13.47 -13.09 -3.32
N GLU A 229 -12.20 -13.24 -3.70
CA GLU A 229 -11.56 -14.47 -4.14
C GLU A 229 -10.45 -14.83 -3.14
N PRO A 230 -10.72 -15.64 -2.09
CA PRO A 230 -9.83 -15.83 -0.94
C PRO A 230 -8.50 -16.53 -1.26
N ARG A 231 -8.28 -16.92 -2.52
CA ARG A 231 -7.03 -17.49 -3.02
C ARG A 231 -6.31 -16.59 -4.03
N ARG A 232 -6.98 -15.57 -4.59
CA ARG A 232 -6.46 -14.82 -5.73
C ARG A 232 -5.82 -13.51 -5.28
N TYR A 233 -4.52 -13.58 -5.00
CA TYR A 233 -3.63 -12.42 -4.92
C TYR A 233 -4.16 -11.27 -4.03
N TRP A 234 -4.49 -10.09 -4.56
CA TRP A 234 -4.99 -8.95 -3.78
C TRP A 234 -6.51 -8.89 -3.63
N ARG A 235 -7.25 -9.97 -3.93
CA ARG A 235 -8.73 -10.02 -3.90
C ARG A 235 -9.35 -10.74 -2.70
N GLY A 236 -8.66 -10.78 -1.56
CA GLY A 236 -9.17 -11.45 -0.36
C GLY A 236 -8.12 -12.06 0.56
N PRO A 237 -7.00 -12.63 0.05
CA PRO A 237 -5.94 -13.21 0.87
C PRO A 237 -5.38 -12.29 1.95
N VAL A 238 -4.79 -12.90 2.97
CA VAL A 238 -4.04 -12.20 4.02
C VAL A 238 -2.60 -12.02 3.59
N TRP A 239 -2.06 -10.84 3.85
CA TRP A 239 -0.69 -10.47 3.52
C TRP A 239 0.07 -10.04 4.77
N VAL A 240 1.31 -10.54 4.92
CA VAL A 240 2.13 -10.30 6.13
C VAL A 240 2.53 -8.83 6.24
N ASN A 241 2.90 -8.19 5.13
CA ASN A 241 3.20 -6.75 5.11
C ASN A 241 1.99 -5.88 5.47
N VAL A 242 0.79 -6.22 5.02
CA VAL A 242 -0.43 -5.51 5.42
C VAL A 242 -0.69 -5.67 6.91
N THR A 243 -0.62 -6.90 7.42
CA THR A 243 -0.84 -7.17 8.85
C THR A 243 0.20 -6.46 9.72
N TRP A 244 1.47 -6.48 9.31
CA TRP A 244 2.55 -5.80 10.00
C TRP A 244 2.38 -4.27 9.98
N LEU A 245 2.08 -3.67 8.82
CA LEU A 245 1.87 -2.22 8.70
C LEU A 245 0.66 -1.74 9.51
N CYS A 246 -0.43 -2.52 9.56
CA CYS A 246 -1.56 -2.22 10.43
C CYS A 246 -1.16 -2.30 11.91
N ALA A 247 -0.40 -3.32 12.31
CA ALA A 247 0.08 -3.43 13.69
C ALA A 247 0.98 -2.24 14.07
N PHE A 248 1.90 -1.88 13.17
CA PHE A 248 2.76 -0.72 13.30
C PHE A 248 1.95 0.57 13.47
N ALA A 249 1.06 0.87 12.52
CA ALA A 249 0.20 2.05 12.56
C ALA A 249 -0.62 2.14 13.86
N LEU A 250 -1.27 1.05 14.25
CA LEU A 250 -2.07 1.01 15.49
C LEU A 250 -1.21 1.24 16.72
N SER A 251 0.02 0.70 16.75
CA SER A 251 0.97 0.93 17.85
C SER A 251 1.37 2.41 17.96
N GLU A 252 1.67 3.05 16.83
CA GLU A 252 2.06 4.47 16.74
C GLU A 252 0.95 5.40 17.22
N HIS A 253 -0.30 5.04 16.93
CA HIS A 253 -1.50 5.75 17.37
C HIS A 253 -2.02 5.33 18.76
N GLY A 254 -1.28 4.50 19.50
CA GLY A 254 -1.62 4.12 20.88
C GLY A 254 -2.62 2.96 21.05
N PHE A 255 -3.10 2.35 19.96
CA PHE A 255 -3.96 1.15 19.94
C PHE A 255 -3.15 -0.14 20.17
N ARG A 256 -2.46 -0.20 21.31
CA ARG A 256 -1.47 -1.24 21.63
C ARG A 256 -2.06 -2.64 21.66
N ARG A 257 -3.28 -2.81 22.18
CA ARG A 257 -3.92 -4.13 22.28
C ARG A 257 -4.20 -4.72 20.90
N GLU A 258 -4.72 -3.90 20.00
CA GLU A 258 -5.03 -4.27 18.64
C GLU A 258 -3.76 -4.53 17.83
N ALA A 259 -2.71 -3.73 18.04
CA ALA A 259 -1.39 -3.96 17.47
C ALA A 259 -0.81 -5.33 17.89
N GLU A 260 -0.82 -5.65 19.19
CA GLU A 260 -0.33 -6.94 19.70
C GLU A 260 -1.14 -8.11 19.15
N LEU A 261 -2.47 -7.98 19.03
CA LEU A 261 -3.30 -9.00 18.39
C LEU A 261 -2.85 -9.29 16.95
N LEU A 262 -2.55 -8.25 16.16
CA LEU A 262 -2.10 -8.43 14.79
C LEU A 262 -0.68 -9.02 14.70
N ARG A 263 0.23 -8.64 15.61
CA ARG A 263 1.57 -9.25 15.72
C ARG A 263 1.49 -10.73 16.03
N LEU A 264 0.63 -11.13 16.98
CA LEU A 264 0.39 -12.53 17.32
C LEU A 264 -0.15 -13.32 16.12
N ARG A 265 -1.20 -12.81 15.47
CA ARG A 265 -1.79 -13.45 14.27
C ARG A 265 -0.77 -13.61 13.13
N LEU A 266 0.10 -12.62 12.92
CA LEU A 266 1.18 -12.68 11.93
C LEU A 266 2.14 -13.84 12.23
N VAL A 267 2.62 -13.94 13.48
CA VAL A 267 3.57 -15.00 13.87
C VAL A 267 2.93 -16.39 13.77
N GLU A 268 1.69 -16.55 14.25
CA GLU A 268 0.96 -17.82 14.15
C GLU A 268 0.70 -18.21 12.69
N CYS A 269 0.29 -17.26 11.84
CA CYS A 269 0.09 -17.48 10.42
C CYS A 269 1.35 -18.01 9.73
N VAL A 270 2.51 -17.42 10.04
CA VAL A 270 3.79 -17.82 9.43
C VAL A 270 4.30 -19.14 10.01
N ARG A 271 4.11 -19.39 11.31
CA ARG A 271 4.46 -20.66 11.96
C ARG A 271 3.73 -21.83 11.29
N ASP A 272 2.44 -21.68 11.03
CA ASP A 272 1.59 -22.77 10.56
C ASP A 272 1.49 -22.83 9.03
N GLY A 273 1.53 -21.68 8.35
CA GLY A 273 1.41 -21.55 6.89
C GLY A 273 2.74 -21.48 6.13
N GLY A 274 3.86 -21.33 6.85
CA GLY A 274 5.21 -21.20 6.31
C GLY A 274 5.54 -19.79 5.76
N ILE A 275 6.78 -19.61 5.30
CA ILE A 275 7.24 -18.37 4.67
C ILE A 275 6.68 -18.29 3.25
N ARG A 276 5.52 -17.65 3.11
CA ARG A 276 4.74 -17.56 1.87
C ARG A 276 4.40 -16.11 1.53
N GLU A 277 4.02 -15.89 0.28
CA GLU A 277 3.69 -14.56 -0.24
C GLU A 277 2.40 -14.02 0.40
N TYR A 278 1.35 -14.85 0.47
CA TYR A 278 0.05 -14.55 1.08
C TYR A 278 -0.65 -15.82 1.55
N PHE A 279 -1.77 -15.69 2.26
CA PHE A 279 -2.40 -16.79 2.99
C PHE A 279 -3.93 -16.80 2.80
N VAL A 280 -4.53 -18.00 2.78
CA VAL A 280 -5.99 -18.15 2.80
C VAL A 280 -6.52 -17.63 4.14
N PRO A 281 -7.42 -16.62 4.16
CA PRO A 281 -7.82 -15.96 5.41
C PRO A 281 -8.45 -16.88 6.45
N GLY A 282 -9.20 -17.90 6.02
CA GLY A 282 -9.91 -18.80 6.93
C GLY A 282 -9.06 -19.92 7.52
N SER A 283 -7.99 -20.34 6.84
CA SER A 283 -7.21 -21.54 7.21
C SER A 283 -5.75 -21.27 7.50
N GLY A 284 -5.21 -20.11 7.13
CA GLY A 284 -3.77 -19.86 7.20
C GLY A 284 -2.95 -20.64 6.18
N ARG A 285 -3.58 -21.39 5.26
CA ARG A 285 -2.84 -22.09 4.20
C ARG A 285 -2.10 -21.07 3.35
N GLY A 286 -0.78 -21.17 3.31
CA GLY A 286 0.04 -20.30 2.49
C GLY A 286 -0.12 -20.54 0.99
N LEU A 287 -0.05 -19.46 0.23
CA LEU A 287 -0.30 -19.34 -1.22
C LEU A 287 0.84 -18.55 -1.88
N GLY A 288 0.82 -18.48 -3.21
CA GLY A 288 1.82 -17.72 -3.96
C GLY A 288 3.24 -18.29 -3.83
N ALA A 289 4.24 -17.42 -3.95
CA ALA A 289 5.65 -17.81 -3.83
C ALA A 289 6.00 -18.41 -2.45
N ARG A 290 7.06 -19.24 -2.44
CA ARG A 290 7.71 -19.79 -1.22
C ARG A 290 8.96 -19.00 -0.90
N ASP A 291 9.45 -19.11 0.33
CA ASP A 291 10.66 -18.46 0.83
C ASP A 291 10.63 -16.94 0.56
N PHE A 292 9.44 -16.36 0.72
CA PHE A 292 9.15 -14.99 0.34
C PHE A 292 9.84 -13.99 1.28
N ALA A 293 10.74 -13.17 0.73
CA ALA A 293 11.71 -12.40 1.51
C ALA A 293 11.08 -11.43 2.52
N TRP A 294 10.03 -10.69 2.15
CA TRP A 294 9.40 -9.77 3.13
C TRP A 294 8.72 -10.51 4.27
N THR A 295 8.30 -11.76 4.04
CA THR A 295 7.58 -12.53 5.06
C THR A 295 8.60 -12.92 6.11
N SER A 296 9.76 -13.42 5.67
CA SER A 296 10.90 -13.64 6.55
C SER A 296 11.31 -12.38 7.30
N ALA A 297 11.52 -11.25 6.60
CA ALA A 297 12.02 -10.02 7.20
C ALA A 297 11.06 -9.46 8.26
N LEU A 298 9.76 -9.42 7.97
CA LEU A 298 8.75 -8.87 8.88
C LEU A 298 8.42 -9.81 10.05
N THR A 299 8.52 -11.13 9.84
CA THR A 299 8.46 -12.08 10.95
C THR A 299 9.65 -11.91 11.88
N LEU A 300 10.87 -11.75 11.35
CA LEU A 300 12.06 -11.47 12.17
C LEU A 300 11.93 -10.16 12.94
N SER A 301 11.42 -9.09 12.30
CA SER A 301 11.16 -7.81 13.00
C SER A 301 10.20 -7.99 14.16
N THR A 302 9.05 -8.64 13.90
CA THR A 302 8.01 -8.89 14.90
C THR A 302 8.56 -9.70 16.08
N LEU A 303 9.32 -10.77 15.83
CA LEU A 303 9.90 -11.61 16.87
C LEU A 303 11.00 -10.91 17.67
N ALA A 304 11.70 -9.95 17.07
CA ALA A 304 12.69 -9.13 17.76
C ALA A 304 12.07 -8.03 18.66
N GLY A 305 10.74 -7.91 18.70
CA GLY A 305 10.04 -6.86 19.44
C GLY A 305 10.24 -5.47 18.83
N ARG A 306 10.47 -5.40 17.52
CA ARG A 306 10.66 -4.17 16.75
C ARG A 306 9.41 -3.84 15.94
#